data_AF-A0A5C3ENH3-F1
#
_entry.id   AF-A0A5C3ENH3-F1
#
_cell.length_a   1.000
_cell.length_b   1.000
_cell.length_c   1.000
_cell.angle_alpha   90.00
_cell.angle_beta   90.00
_cell.angle_gamma   90.00
#
_symmetry.space_group_name_H-M   'P 1'
#
loop_
_entity.id
_entity.type
_entity.pdbx_description
1 polymer ?
#
loop_
_entity_poly.entity_id
_entity_poly.type
_entity_poly.pdbx_seq_one_letter_code
_entity_poly.pdbx_strand_id
1 'polypeptide(L)'
;MSQQLKHQLQAAGVEEDTAYYIGRYTISGLQIGCLAATPLYLLQTLRGRGFTLRGLTRYNWLIPTIGAAGGSVAGYAAASQLDHSSLAAKTSDLRLDAQRVRQDDLHLIGSVLGALVVPAIFLKRVGLVNGLLGGAGLGGSVGLITNQVQRLGKGGDVIGQAKQEAKSVLGKVEDKAQEVKGEVEKRL
;
A
#
# COMPACT_ATOMS: atom_id res chain seq x y z
N MET A 1 -15.76 7.95 -43.22
CA MET A 1 -15.48 7.15 -42.01
C MET A 1 -16.68 6.24 -41.77
N SER A 2 -16.54 4.94 -42.04
CA SER A 2 -17.66 3.98 -42.04
C SER A 2 -18.27 3.83 -40.64
N GLN A 3 -19.59 3.63 -40.55
CA GLN A 3 -20.30 3.45 -39.27
C GLN A 3 -19.74 2.26 -38.45
N GLN A 4 -19.23 1.23 -39.13
CA GLN A 4 -18.54 0.09 -38.50
C GLN A 4 -17.29 0.52 -37.74
N LEU A 5 -16.51 1.48 -38.26
CA LEU A 5 -15.29 1.95 -37.62
C LEU A 5 -15.59 2.78 -36.36
N LYS A 6 -16.70 3.53 -36.35
CA LYS A 6 -17.19 4.23 -35.16
C LYS A 6 -17.66 3.26 -34.07
N HIS A 7 -18.39 2.21 -34.46
CA HIS A 7 -18.86 1.19 -33.51
C HIS A 7 -17.71 0.38 -32.90
N GLN A 8 -16.69 0.04 -33.70
CA GLN A 8 -15.48 -0.62 -33.19
C GLN A 8 -14.68 0.26 -32.24
N LEU A 9 -14.52 1.56 -32.56
CA LEU A 9 -13.84 2.52 -31.68
C LEU A 9 -14.60 2.74 -30.37
N GLN A 10 -15.93 2.81 -30.42
CA GLN A 10 -16.75 2.92 -29.21
C GLN A 10 -16.65 1.66 -28.35
N ALA A 11 -16.75 0.47 -28.95
CA ALA A 11 -16.61 -0.79 -28.22
C ALA A 11 -15.21 -0.91 -27.56
N ALA A 12 -14.15 -0.54 -28.28
CA ALA A 12 -12.79 -0.55 -27.74
C ALA A 12 -12.61 0.45 -26.60
N GLY A 13 -13.16 1.67 -26.71
CA GLY A 13 -13.10 2.67 -25.64
C GLY A 13 -13.85 2.24 -24.38
N VAL A 14 -15.00 1.58 -24.55
CA VAL A 14 -15.79 1.02 -23.45
C VAL A 14 -15.04 -0.09 -22.71
N GLU A 15 -14.38 -0.97 -23.45
CA GLU A 15 -13.60 -2.07 -22.86
C GLU A 15 -12.41 -1.51 -22.05
N GLU A 16 -11.72 -0.50 -22.60
CA GLU A 16 -10.62 0.18 -21.92
C GLU A 16 -11.08 0.88 -20.63
N ASP A 17 -12.17 1.65 -20.70
CA ASP A 17 -12.75 2.34 -19.55
C ASP A 17 -13.21 1.36 -18.47
N THR A 18 -13.81 0.24 -18.87
CA THR A 18 -14.24 -0.83 -17.95
C THR A 18 -13.04 -1.47 -17.27
N ALA A 19 -12.01 -1.85 -18.02
CA ALA A 19 -10.79 -2.44 -17.47
C ALA A 19 -10.07 -1.48 -16.51
N TYR A 20 -9.99 -0.19 -16.88
CA TYR A 20 -9.41 0.84 -16.02
C TYR A 20 -10.21 1.04 -14.73
N TYR A 21 -11.54 1.06 -14.83
CA TYR A 21 -12.43 1.21 -13.69
C TYR A 21 -12.32 0.02 -12.73
N ILE A 22 -12.36 -1.21 -13.24
CA ILE A 22 -12.17 -2.44 -12.43
C ILE A 22 -10.80 -2.42 -11.75
N GLY A 23 -9.73 -2.15 -12.52
CA GLY A 23 -8.37 -2.06 -11.98
C GLY A 23 -8.25 -1.03 -10.86
N ARG A 24 -8.96 0.10 -10.95
CA ARG A 24 -8.98 1.10 -9.88
C ARG A 24 -9.62 0.58 -8.60
N TYR A 25 -10.71 -0.17 -8.70
CA TYR A 25 -11.35 -0.79 -7.53
C TYR A 25 -10.45 -1.89 -6.92
N THR A 26 -9.76 -2.66 -7.74
CA THR A 26 -8.75 -3.63 -7.28
C THR A 26 -7.65 -2.96 -6.46
N ILE A 27 -7.05 -1.89 -6.98
CA ILE A 27 -5.99 -1.14 -6.27
C ILE A 27 -6.53 -0.54 -4.97
N SER A 28 -7.73 0.02 -5.00
CA SER A 28 -8.36 0.61 -3.82
C SER A 28 -8.63 -0.45 -2.74
N GLY A 29 -9.12 -1.63 -3.14
CA GLY A 29 -9.32 -2.78 -2.25
C GLY A 29 -8.00 -3.29 -1.66
N LEU A 30 -6.93 -3.33 -2.46
CA LEU A 30 -5.59 -3.67 -1.98
C LEU A 30 -5.12 -2.69 -0.90
N GLN A 31 -5.22 -1.38 -1.15
CA GLN A 31 -4.80 -0.33 -0.21
C GLN A 31 -5.57 -0.39 1.11
N ILE A 32 -6.89 -0.58 1.05
CA ILE A 32 -7.72 -0.78 2.23
C ILE A 32 -7.27 -2.03 2.99
N GLY A 33 -7.00 -3.13 2.26
CA GLY A 33 -6.49 -4.35 2.86
C GLY A 33 -5.13 -4.16 3.53
N CYS A 34 -4.21 -3.38 2.95
CA CYS A 34 -2.92 -3.04 3.56
C CYS A 34 -3.10 -2.29 4.88
N LEU A 35 -4.00 -1.30 4.92
CA LEU A 35 -4.30 -0.55 6.13
C LEU A 35 -5.00 -1.40 7.20
N ALA A 36 -5.89 -2.31 6.79
CA ALA A 36 -6.66 -3.17 7.69
C ALA A 36 -5.85 -4.37 8.22
N ALA A 37 -4.80 -4.80 7.52
CA ALA A 37 -4.05 -6.01 7.86
C ALA A 37 -3.46 -5.98 9.28
N THR A 38 -2.78 -4.88 9.62
CA THR A 38 -2.12 -4.69 10.91
C THR A 38 -3.09 -4.62 12.10
N PRO A 39 -4.17 -3.81 12.08
CA PRO A 39 -5.16 -3.81 13.16
C PRO A 39 -5.93 -5.14 13.26
N LEU A 40 -6.24 -5.80 12.15
CA LEU A 40 -6.87 -7.14 12.18
C LEU A 40 -5.96 -8.17 12.86
N TYR A 41 -4.66 -8.12 12.57
CA TYR A 41 -3.69 -8.97 13.25
C TYR A 41 -3.60 -8.64 14.74
N LEU A 42 -3.58 -7.35 15.10
CA LEU A 42 -3.55 -6.93 16.51
C LEU A 42 -4.77 -7.48 17.27
N LEU A 43 -5.98 -7.34 16.72
CA LEU A 43 -7.20 -7.92 17.30
C LEU A 43 -7.09 -9.45 17.46
N GLN A 44 -6.51 -10.13 16.48
CA GLN A 44 -6.29 -11.57 16.56
C GLN A 44 -5.29 -11.93 17.68
N THR A 45 -4.26 -11.10 17.89
CA THR A 45 -3.27 -11.33 18.94
C THR A 45 -3.84 -11.09 20.34
N LEU A 46 -4.68 -10.06 20.49
CA LEU A 46 -5.41 -9.77 21.73
C LEU A 46 -6.40 -10.88 22.09
N ARG A 47 -6.93 -11.62 21.10
CA ARG A 47 -7.79 -12.80 21.29
C ARG A 47 -7.04 -14.07 21.73
N GLY A 48 -5.80 -13.96 22.20
CA GLY A 48 -5.06 -15.06 22.84
C GLY A 48 -4.08 -15.82 21.94
N ARG A 49 -3.88 -15.39 20.69
CA ARG A 49 -2.77 -15.88 19.86
C ARG A 49 -1.55 -14.98 20.09
N GLY A 50 -0.49 -15.49 20.68
CA GLY A 50 0.73 -14.71 20.95
C GLY A 50 1.26 -13.96 19.72
N PHE A 51 1.86 -12.79 19.92
CA PHE A 51 2.41 -11.97 18.84
C PHE A 51 3.61 -12.66 18.18
N THR A 52 3.53 -12.84 16.87
CA THR A 52 4.64 -13.33 16.04
C THR A 52 4.88 -12.44 14.81
N LEU A 53 6.15 -12.22 14.45
CA LEU A 53 6.53 -11.48 13.23
C LEU A 53 6.05 -12.21 11.96
N ARG A 54 6.07 -13.55 11.97
CA ARG A 54 5.58 -14.37 10.87
C ARG A 54 4.06 -14.26 10.68
N GLY A 55 3.30 -14.12 11.77
CA GLY A 55 1.87 -13.87 11.72
C GLY A 55 1.54 -12.48 11.14
N LEU A 56 2.24 -11.44 11.62
CA LEU A 56 2.04 -10.06 11.16
C LEU A 56 2.25 -9.92 9.64
N THR A 57 3.38 -10.44 9.17
CA THR A 57 3.74 -10.42 7.73
C THR A 57 2.78 -11.24 6.89
N ARG A 58 2.30 -12.39 7.39
CA ARG A 58 1.25 -13.18 6.73
C ARG A 58 -0.05 -12.41 6.54
N TYR A 59 -0.54 -11.77 7.60
CA TYR A 59 -1.75 -10.93 7.52
C TYR A 59 -1.56 -9.77 6.53
N ASN A 60 -0.36 -9.19 6.51
CA ASN A 60 -0.02 -8.09 5.61
C ASN A 60 0.15 -8.47 4.13
N TRP A 61 0.05 -9.74 3.74
CA TRP A 61 -0.13 -10.08 2.33
C TRP A 61 -1.45 -10.79 2.04
N LEU A 62 -2.00 -11.54 3.01
CA LEU A 62 -3.30 -12.19 2.87
C LEU A 62 -4.46 -11.19 2.84
N ILE A 63 -4.49 -10.22 3.76
CA ILE A 63 -5.60 -9.27 3.81
C ILE A 63 -5.59 -8.33 2.59
N PRO A 64 -4.45 -7.80 2.10
CA PRO A 64 -4.42 -7.02 0.86
C PRO A 64 -4.82 -7.81 -0.38
N THR A 65 -4.43 -9.08 -0.49
CA THR A 65 -4.81 -9.92 -1.64
C THR A 65 -6.31 -10.22 -1.64
N ILE A 66 -6.89 -10.51 -0.46
CA ILE A 66 -8.35 -10.63 -0.31
C ILE A 66 -9.05 -9.31 -0.65
N GLY A 67 -8.51 -8.18 -0.18
CA GLY A 67 -9.01 -6.85 -0.49
C GLY A 67 -8.97 -6.54 -1.99
N ALA A 68 -7.88 -6.91 -2.68
CA ALA A 68 -7.75 -6.76 -4.13
C ALA A 68 -8.76 -7.63 -4.90
N ALA A 69 -8.94 -8.89 -4.48
CA ALA A 69 -9.93 -9.78 -5.06
C ALA A 69 -11.35 -9.23 -4.86
N GLY A 70 -11.70 -8.81 -3.64
CA GLY A 70 -12.99 -8.19 -3.34
C GLY A 70 -13.22 -6.88 -4.11
N GLY A 71 -12.19 -6.04 -4.22
CA GLY A 71 -12.20 -4.83 -5.03
C GLY A 71 -12.47 -5.12 -6.50
N SER A 72 -11.82 -6.15 -7.07
CA SER A 72 -12.03 -6.53 -8.48
C SER A 72 -13.46 -6.97 -8.74
N VAL A 73 -14.02 -7.82 -7.86
CA VAL A 73 -15.41 -8.28 -7.97
C VAL A 73 -16.39 -7.10 -7.82
N ALA A 74 -16.16 -6.22 -6.84
CA ALA A 74 -16.98 -5.03 -6.64
C ALA A 74 -16.90 -4.07 -7.83
N GLY A 75 -15.71 -3.89 -8.41
CA GLY A 75 -15.48 -3.07 -9.60
C GLY A 75 -16.19 -3.63 -10.83
N TYR A 76 -16.16 -4.96 -11.01
CA TYR A 76 -16.89 -5.62 -12.09
C TYR A 76 -18.40 -5.47 -11.93
N ALA A 77 -18.92 -5.69 -10.72
CA ALA A 77 -20.34 -5.52 -10.41
C ALA A 77 -20.78 -4.05 -10.60
N ALA A 78 -19.96 -3.09 -10.17
CA ALA A 78 -20.23 -1.66 -10.37
C ALA A 78 -20.19 -1.26 -11.85
N ALA A 79 -19.21 -1.76 -12.61
CA ALA A 79 -19.10 -1.49 -14.04
C ALA A 79 -20.30 -2.06 -14.82
N SER A 80 -20.79 -3.25 -14.43
CA SER A 80 -21.96 -3.87 -15.06
C SER A 80 -23.28 -3.12 -14.88
N GLN A 81 -23.34 -2.19 -13.91
CA GLN A 81 -24.54 -1.39 -13.60
C GLN A 81 -24.47 0.04 -14.15
N LEU A 82 -23.35 0.45 -14.73
CA LEU A 82 -23.13 1.83 -15.20
C LEU A 82 -23.35 1.94 -16.71
N ASP A 83 -24.02 3.00 -17.14
CA ASP A 83 -24.09 3.37 -18.55
C ASP A 83 -22.73 3.88 -19.05
N HIS A 84 -22.43 3.62 -20.32
CA HIS A 84 -21.16 3.94 -20.98
C HIS A 84 -20.72 5.41 -20.83
N SER A 85 -21.65 6.36 -20.92
CA SER A 85 -21.37 7.79 -20.75
C SER A 85 -20.98 8.13 -19.30
N SER A 86 -21.60 7.46 -18.33
CA SER A 86 -21.30 7.63 -16.90
C SER A 86 -19.99 6.95 -16.51
N LEU A 87 -19.67 5.82 -17.15
CA LEU A 87 -18.39 5.13 -16.98
C LEU A 87 -17.23 6.00 -17.50
N ALA A 88 -17.33 6.52 -18.73
CA ALA A 88 -16.32 7.38 -19.33
C ALA A 88 -16.09 8.68 -18.53
N ALA A 89 -17.16 9.29 -18.00
CA ALA A 89 -17.04 10.47 -17.15
C ALA A 89 -16.34 10.15 -15.81
N LYS A 90 -16.66 8.99 -15.20
CA LYS A 90 -16.00 8.55 -13.97
C LYS A 90 -14.55 8.15 -14.21
N THR A 91 -14.21 7.53 -15.35
CA THR A 91 -12.82 7.20 -15.67
C THR A 91 -12.00 8.45 -15.97
N SER A 92 -12.57 9.47 -16.64
CA SER A 92 -11.88 10.74 -16.84
C SER A 92 -11.61 11.45 -15.51
N ASP A 93 -12.58 11.50 -14.59
CA ASP A 93 -12.38 12.10 -13.27
C ASP A 93 -11.29 11.36 -12.47
N LEU A 94 -11.29 10.02 -12.53
CA LEU A 94 -10.27 9.20 -11.87
C LEU A 94 -8.87 9.40 -12.45
N ARG A 95 -8.76 9.63 -13.77
CA ARG A 95 -7.48 9.90 -14.46
C ARG A 95 -6.92 11.29 -14.08
N LEU A 96 -7.78 12.25 -13.75
CA LEU A 96 -7.40 13.63 -13.45
C LEU A 96 -7.12 13.88 -11.96
N ASP A 97 -7.36 12.91 -11.07
CA ASP A 97 -7.16 13.07 -9.63
C ASP A 97 -5.68 12.96 -9.23
N ALA A 98 -4.99 14.10 -9.23
CA ALA A 98 -3.58 14.20 -8.83
C ALA A 98 -3.31 13.77 -7.38
N GLN A 99 -4.30 13.85 -6.49
CA GLN A 99 -4.13 13.41 -5.09
C GLN A 99 -4.03 11.89 -5.00
N ARG A 100 -4.80 11.18 -5.83
CA ARG A 100 -4.74 9.71 -5.90
C ARG A 100 -3.43 9.20 -6.49
N VAL A 101 -2.93 9.84 -7.54
CA VAL A 101 -1.63 9.48 -8.13
C VAL A 101 -0.53 9.53 -7.07
N ARG A 102 -0.50 10.63 -6.31
CA ARG A 102 0.48 10.80 -5.22
C ARG A 102 0.33 9.76 -4.09
N GLN A 103 -0.90 9.37 -3.77
CA GLN A 103 -1.16 8.31 -2.78
C GLN A 103 -0.62 6.96 -3.27
N ASP A 104 -0.86 6.63 -4.53
CA ASP A 104 -0.43 5.39 -5.14
C ASP A 104 1.11 5.33 -5.21
N ASP A 105 1.76 6.43 -5.57
CA ASP A 105 3.23 6.53 -5.58
C ASP A 105 3.84 6.25 -4.20
N LEU A 106 3.30 6.88 -3.14
CA LEU A 106 3.78 6.67 -1.78
C LEU A 106 3.52 5.23 -1.30
N HIS A 107 2.39 4.64 -1.66
CA HIS A 107 2.11 3.24 -1.42
C HIS A 107 3.12 2.33 -2.14
N LEU A 108 3.44 2.60 -3.41
CA LEU A 108 4.40 1.80 -4.19
C LEU A 108 5.82 1.92 -3.63
N ILE A 109 6.31 3.13 -3.36
CA ILE A 109 7.62 3.36 -2.76
C ILE A 109 7.71 2.65 -1.41
N GLY A 110 6.69 2.85 -0.56
CA GLY A 110 6.59 2.18 0.72
C GLY A 110 6.63 0.66 0.56
N SER A 111 5.85 0.11 -0.38
CA SER A 111 5.79 -1.34 -0.64
C SER A 111 7.14 -1.91 -1.07
N VAL A 112 7.82 -1.26 -2.02
CA VAL A 112 9.14 -1.71 -2.48
C VAL A 112 10.16 -1.67 -1.33
N LEU A 113 10.20 -0.57 -0.57
CA LEU A 113 11.10 -0.45 0.58
C LEU A 113 10.80 -1.50 1.64
N GLY A 114 9.54 -1.70 2.00
CA GLY A 114 9.14 -2.71 2.98
C GLY A 114 9.46 -4.12 2.52
N ALA A 115 9.24 -4.43 1.24
CA ALA A 115 9.56 -5.72 0.64
C ALA A 115 11.06 -6.02 0.67
N LEU A 116 11.92 -5.00 0.60
CA LEU A 116 13.37 -5.19 0.71
C LEU A 116 13.85 -5.26 2.16
N VAL A 117 13.40 -4.32 3.00
CA VAL A 117 13.89 -4.15 4.38
C VAL A 117 13.42 -5.28 5.31
N VAL A 118 12.15 -5.69 5.22
CA VAL A 118 11.59 -6.70 6.13
C VAL A 118 12.30 -8.06 6.00
N PRO A 119 12.46 -8.66 4.81
CA PRO A 119 13.22 -9.90 4.69
C PRO A 119 14.71 -9.68 4.94
N ALA A 120 15.30 -8.53 4.58
CA ALA A 120 16.71 -8.27 4.86
C ALA A 120 17.04 -8.35 6.37
N ILE A 121 16.16 -7.83 7.23
CA ILE A 121 16.36 -7.83 8.68
C ILE A 121 15.83 -9.12 9.34
N PHE A 122 14.69 -9.64 8.89
CA PHE A 122 13.94 -10.69 9.59
C PHE A 122 13.83 -12.02 8.83
N LEU A 123 14.73 -12.29 7.87
CA LEU A 123 14.69 -13.48 7.00
C LEU A 123 14.47 -14.79 7.77
N LYS A 124 15.23 -15.02 8.84
CA LYS A 124 15.15 -16.27 9.64
C LYS A 124 13.83 -16.42 10.40
N ARG A 125 13.15 -15.33 10.73
CA ARG A 125 11.89 -15.35 11.52
C ARG A 125 10.65 -15.41 10.64
N VAL A 126 10.70 -14.76 9.48
CA VAL A 126 9.53 -14.55 8.62
C VAL A 126 9.56 -15.47 7.40
N GLY A 127 10.74 -15.78 6.89
CA GLY A 127 10.96 -16.44 5.60
C GLY A 127 10.84 -15.47 4.43
N LEU A 128 11.39 -15.86 3.28
CA LEU A 128 11.50 -14.99 2.10
C LEU A 128 10.13 -14.56 1.55
N VAL A 129 9.20 -15.49 1.35
CA VAL A 129 7.89 -15.21 0.76
C VAL A 129 7.03 -14.30 1.64
N ASN A 130 6.90 -14.62 2.93
CA ASN A 130 6.14 -13.76 3.84
C ASN A 130 6.85 -12.43 4.08
N GLY A 131 8.18 -12.40 4.01
CA GLY A 131 8.98 -11.19 4.19
C GLY A 131 8.81 -10.22 3.03
N LEU A 132 8.90 -10.72 1.80
CA LEU A 132 8.69 -9.92 0.58
C LEU A 132 7.25 -9.42 0.49
N LEU A 133 6.28 -10.33 0.51
CA LEU A 133 4.88 -9.97 0.29
C LEU A 133 4.29 -9.22 1.50
N GLY A 134 4.60 -9.68 2.71
CA GLY A 134 4.17 -9.01 3.94
C GLY A 134 4.89 -7.68 4.18
N GLY A 135 6.16 -7.60 3.77
CA GLY A 135 6.91 -6.35 3.74
C GLY A 135 6.34 -5.35 2.75
N ALA A 136 5.91 -5.82 1.57
CA ALA A 136 5.20 -4.97 0.61
C ALA A 136 3.92 -4.38 1.20
N GLY A 137 3.07 -5.21 1.83
CA GLY A 137 1.84 -4.70 2.45
C GLY A 137 2.09 -3.75 3.64
N LEU A 138 3.05 -4.09 4.51
CA LEU A 138 3.44 -3.23 5.63
C LEU A 138 3.99 -1.88 5.13
N GLY A 139 4.95 -1.92 4.21
CA GLY A 139 5.56 -0.73 3.66
C GLY A 139 4.54 0.13 2.88
N GLY A 140 3.66 -0.51 2.11
CA GLY A 140 2.57 0.18 1.42
C GLY A 140 1.61 0.86 2.38
N SER A 141 1.23 0.21 3.48
CA SER A 141 0.40 0.82 4.52
C SER A 141 1.05 2.06 5.15
N VAL A 142 2.36 2.02 5.43
CA VAL A 142 3.12 3.18 5.92
C VAL A 142 3.14 4.32 4.91
N GLY A 143 3.28 4.02 3.62
CA GLY A 143 3.18 5.01 2.54
C GLY A 143 1.82 5.71 2.49
N LEU A 144 0.74 4.94 2.64
CA LEU A 144 -0.63 5.46 2.69
C LEU A 144 -0.89 6.34 3.91
N ILE A 145 -0.46 5.88 5.09
CA ILE A 145 -0.57 6.66 6.34
C ILE A 145 0.22 7.96 6.19
N THR A 146 1.41 7.91 5.61
CA THR A 146 2.24 9.09 5.37
C THR A 146 1.55 10.09 4.44
N ASN A 147 0.87 9.62 3.39
CA ASN A 147 0.08 10.50 2.53
C ASN A 147 -1.08 11.16 3.30
N GLN A 148 -1.78 10.38 4.13
CA GLN A 148 -2.89 10.88 4.93
C GLN A 148 -2.42 11.89 6.00
N VAL A 149 -1.29 11.62 6.65
CA VAL A 149 -0.65 12.54 7.61
C VAL A 149 -0.16 13.79 6.89
N GLN A 150 0.42 13.68 5.69
CA GLN A 150 0.83 14.85 4.93
C GLN A 150 -0.36 15.71 4.47
N ARG A 151 -1.47 15.06 4.13
CA ARG A 151 -2.72 15.74 3.79
C ARG A 151 -3.30 16.49 4.99
N LEU A 152 -3.28 15.87 6.17
CA LEU A 152 -3.73 16.49 7.43
C LEU A 152 -2.76 17.57 7.93
N GLY A 153 -1.46 17.34 7.82
CA GLY A 153 -0.42 18.25 8.31
C GLY A 153 -0.11 19.43 7.40
N LYS A 154 -0.54 19.41 6.12
CA LYS A 154 -0.70 20.64 5.34
C LYS A 154 -1.75 21.59 5.94
N GLY A 155 -2.52 21.14 6.94
CA GLY A 155 -3.37 21.95 7.82
C GLY A 155 -2.83 22.23 9.23
N GLY A 156 -1.62 21.78 9.61
CA GLY A 156 -1.00 22.14 10.91
C GLY A 156 -0.02 21.10 11.50
N ASP A 157 1.15 21.56 11.95
CA ASP A 157 2.17 21.06 12.91
C ASP A 157 2.58 19.57 13.05
N VAL A 158 1.81 18.59 12.60
CA VAL A 158 2.06 17.16 12.91
C VAL A 158 3.23 16.58 12.11
N ILE A 159 3.48 17.07 10.89
CA ILE A 159 4.57 16.61 10.01
C ILE A 159 5.94 17.04 10.58
N GLY A 160 6.00 18.20 11.24
CA GLY A 160 7.22 18.70 11.86
C GLY A 160 7.69 17.78 12.99
N GLN A 161 6.75 17.38 13.86
CA GLN A 161 7.04 16.49 14.98
C GLN A 161 7.43 15.08 14.53
N ALA A 162 6.71 14.49 13.57
CA ALA A 162 7.04 13.16 13.06
C ALA A 162 8.41 13.12 12.35
N LYS A 163 8.77 14.18 11.62
CA LYS A 163 10.10 14.30 10.98
C LYS A 163 11.21 14.46 12.02
N GLN A 164 10.95 15.21 13.08
CA GLN A 164 11.89 15.44 14.18
C GLN A 164 12.08 14.16 15.03
N GLU A 165 11.02 13.42 15.26
CA GLU A 165 11.05 12.15 15.98
C GLU A 165 11.78 11.06 15.17
N ALA A 166 11.48 10.92 13.87
CA ALA A 166 12.20 10.01 12.99
C ALA A 166 13.70 10.32 12.89
N LYS A 167 14.06 11.61 12.80
CA LYS A 167 15.46 12.06 12.80
C LYS A 167 16.15 11.77 14.14
N SER A 168 15.44 11.89 15.26
CA SER A 168 15.97 11.57 16.58
C SER A 168 16.19 10.07 16.78
N VAL A 169 15.32 9.22 16.21
CA VAL A 169 15.45 7.76 16.28
C VAL A 169 16.61 7.29 15.39
N LEU A 170 16.74 7.85 14.19
CA LEU A 170 17.87 7.57 13.29
C LEU A 170 19.21 7.95 13.94
N GLY A 171 19.31 9.14 14.55
CA GLY A 171 20.51 9.55 15.28
C GLY A 171 20.89 8.58 16.40
N LYS A 172 19.91 8.17 17.22
CA LYS A 172 20.15 7.19 18.31
C LYS A 172 20.60 5.82 17.80
N VAL A 173 20.17 5.41 16.61
CA VAL A 173 20.60 4.15 15.98
C VAL A 173 22.02 4.27 15.44
N GLU A 174 22.36 5.41 14.85
CA GLU A 174 23.69 5.70 14.33
C GLU A 174 24.73 5.81 15.46
N ASP A 175 24.37 6.47 16.57
CA ASP A 175 25.21 6.58 17.77
C ASP A 175 25.47 5.21 18.40
N LYS A 176 24.42 4.37 18.54
CA LYS A 176 24.58 2.99 19.04
C LYS A 176 25.40 2.12 18.10
N ALA A 177 25.30 2.31 16.78
CA ALA A 177 26.11 1.57 15.82
C ALA A 177 27.59 1.94 15.91
N GLN A 178 27.90 3.22 16.15
CA GLN A 178 29.27 3.68 16.36
C GLN A 178 29.84 3.21 17.71
N GLU A 179 29.04 3.23 18.77
CA GLU A 179 29.43 2.74 20.10
C GLU A 179 29.80 1.25 20.07
N VAL A 180 28.96 0.42 19.42
CA VAL A 180 29.24 -1.01 19.25
C VAL A 180 30.48 -1.25 18.38
N LYS A 181 30.70 -0.43 17.34
CA LYS A 181 31.89 -0.55 16.48
C LYS A 181 33.18 -0.24 17.25
N GLY A 182 33.17 0.80 18.09
CA GLY A 182 34.30 1.17 18.93
C GLY A 182 34.58 0.18 20.07
N GLU A 183 33.54 -0.48 20.59
CA GLU A 183 33.72 -1.53 21.61
C GLU A 183 34.32 -2.81 21.01
N VAL A 184 34.03 -3.12 19.75
CA VAL A 184 34.62 -4.25 19.02
C VAL A 184 36.08 -4.00 18.66
N GLU A 185 36.45 -2.77 18.25
CA GLU A 185 37.86 -2.41 17.97
C GLU A 185 38.75 -2.44 19.21
N LYS A 186 38.21 -2.20 20.41
CA LYS A 186 38.96 -2.27 21.67
C LYS A 186 39.17 -3.70 22.20
N ARG A 187 38.46 -4.69 21.64
CA ARG A 187 38.54 -6.10 22.05
C ARG A 187 39.36 -6.98 21.10
N LEU A 188 39.86 -6.40 19.99
CA LEU A 188 40.83 -7.00 19.07
C LEU A 188 42.24 -6.48 19.38
#